data_AF-A0A924Z3T2-F1
#
_entry.id   AF-A0A924Z3T2-F1
#
_cell.length_a   1.000
_cell.length_b   1.000
_cell.length_c   1.000
_cell.angle_alpha   90.00
_cell.angle_beta   90.00
_cell.angle_gamma   90.00
#
_symmetry.space_group_name_H-M   'P 1'
#
loop_
_entity.id
_entity.type
_entity.pdbx_description
1 polymer ?
#
loop_
_entity_poly.entity_id
_entity_poly.type
_entity_poly.pdbx_seq_one_letter_code
_entity_poly.pdbx_strand_id
1 'polypeptide(L)'
;ADTRAKITQFVETYFKGNIIMTTQPLEWLPPSTAKIYQLQPLRSDQIQDFLLSRGAIVAPSSDNKKSSTSERSHTQSPPILGDLGGECLSADKYTHDCCTYLDEVLNDRQPPEELAAIQRTLSNPMDLTVVAQMIALGKQPNLLRLQEQQYNLMAAEYQQQWSQDFPLKKFSEAVYQLRLNDEKALPADEFYQELVSMEDEKYKMVVSRQWKDAKGEAQHEWYFRHDKIMEFFIVQTFLGDSTTAQNRLLDHMSDPRFRGVYFLLATLLPLPDAKDLRERLIQYAADTKDHTVSDTFVQLLRTR
;
A
#
# COMPACT_ATOMS: atom_id res chain seq x y z
N ALA A 1 15.23 5.05 20.18
CA ALA A 1 16.70 5.05 20.41
C ALA A 1 17.32 3.63 20.32
N ASP A 2 16.63 2.59 20.76
CA ASP A 2 17.17 1.22 20.89
C ASP A 2 17.50 0.50 19.56
N THR A 3 16.69 0.66 18.51
CA THR A 3 16.90 -0.06 17.23
C THR A 3 18.21 0.30 16.53
N ARG A 4 18.61 1.58 16.50
CA ARG A 4 19.88 2.00 15.89
C ARG A 4 21.07 1.41 16.64
N ALA A 5 21.04 1.47 17.98
CA ALA A 5 22.08 0.88 18.82
C ALA A 5 22.20 -0.64 18.60
N LYS A 6 21.07 -1.35 18.51
CA LYS A 6 21.03 -2.78 18.19
C LYS A 6 21.61 -3.10 16.81
N ILE A 7 21.30 -2.30 15.78
CA ILE A 7 21.86 -2.48 14.43
C ILE A 7 23.37 -2.22 14.45
N THR A 8 23.83 -1.14 15.09
CA THR A 8 25.26 -0.83 15.22
C THR A 8 25.99 -1.97 15.92
N GLN A 9 25.49 -2.41 17.07
CA GLN A 9 26.07 -3.52 17.83
C GLN A 9 26.12 -4.81 17.00
N PHE A 10 25.08 -5.12 16.23
CA PHE A 10 25.06 -6.27 15.33
C PHE A 10 26.17 -6.17 14.27
N VAL A 11 26.27 -5.02 13.58
CA VAL A 11 27.27 -4.80 12.53
C VAL A 11 28.70 -4.87 13.09
N GLU A 12 28.93 -4.29 14.27
CA GLU A 12 30.22 -4.34 14.95
C GLU A 12 30.58 -5.76 15.42
N THR A 13 29.61 -6.50 15.97
CA THR A 13 29.84 -7.88 16.45
C THR A 13 30.18 -8.82 15.29
N TYR A 14 29.50 -8.67 14.16
CA TYR A 14 29.67 -9.52 12.98
C TYR A 14 30.50 -8.87 11.87
N PHE A 15 31.47 -8.01 12.21
CA PHE A 15 32.23 -7.19 11.24
C PHE A 15 32.98 -7.98 10.14
N LYS A 16 33.23 -9.27 10.35
CA LYS A 16 33.84 -10.17 9.33
C LYS A 16 32.82 -10.85 8.41
N GLY A 17 31.52 -10.71 8.70
CA GLY A 17 30.44 -11.28 7.92
C GLY A 17 30.05 -10.42 6.72
N ASN A 18 29.42 -11.04 5.72
CA ASN A 18 28.75 -10.30 4.65
C ASN A 18 27.38 -9.85 5.16
N ILE A 19 27.22 -8.54 5.38
CA ILE A 19 26.00 -7.96 5.92
C ILE A 19 25.25 -7.23 4.80
N ILE A 20 23.98 -7.61 4.59
CA ILE A 20 23.06 -6.87 3.73
C ILE A 20 22.16 -6.02 4.62
N MET A 21 22.20 -4.70 4.42
CA MET A 21 21.34 -3.76 5.12
C MET A 21 20.37 -3.15 4.11
N THR A 22 19.08 -3.27 4.38
CA THR A 22 18.01 -2.65 3.58
C THR A 22 17.49 -1.41 4.30
N THR A 23 17.41 -0.29 3.60
CA THR A 23 16.86 0.96 4.13
C THR A 23 15.86 1.55 3.15
N GLN A 24 14.94 2.38 3.64
CA GLN A 24 14.28 3.35 2.77
C GLN A 24 15.33 4.38 2.28
N PRO A 25 15.07 5.11 1.18
CA PRO A 25 15.95 6.18 0.74
C PRO A 25 16.28 7.12 1.90
N LEU A 26 17.57 7.28 2.18
CA LEU A 26 18.09 8.08 3.28
C LEU A 26 19.25 8.90 2.73
N GLU A 27 19.33 10.17 3.11
CA GLU A 27 20.55 10.94 2.95
C GLU A 27 21.52 10.55 4.08
N TRP A 28 22.61 9.88 3.71
CA TRP A 28 23.63 9.45 4.65
C TRP A 28 24.99 9.35 3.97
N LEU A 29 26.04 9.34 4.79
CA LEU A 29 27.39 9.08 4.36
C LEU A 29 27.71 7.60 4.60
N PRO A 30 27.66 6.75 3.56
CA PRO A 30 27.97 5.34 3.70
C PRO A 30 29.47 5.15 4.00
N PRO A 31 29.84 4.14 4.81
CA PRO A 31 31.24 3.76 4.99
C PRO A 31 31.90 3.47 3.64
N SER A 32 33.18 3.79 3.49
CA SER A 32 33.94 3.55 2.26
C SER A 32 34.02 2.06 1.86
N THR A 33 33.81 1.16 2.82
CA THR A 33 33.78 -0.29 2.61
C THR A 33 32.42 -0.82 2.14
N ALA A 34 31.37 -0.01 2.20
CA ALA A 34 30.02 -0.42 1.84
C ALA A 34 29.82 -0.37 0.32
N LYS A 35 29.24 -1.45 -0.24
CA LYS A 35 28.70 -1.44 -1.60
C LYS A 35 27.23 -1.07 -1.55
N ILE A 36 26.84 -0.08 -2.33
CA ILE A 36 25.47 0.43 -2.36
C ILE A 36 24.77 -0.15 -3.57
N TYR A 37 23.65 -0.81 -3.33
CA TYR A 37 22.75 -1.27 -4.38
C TYR A 37 21.44 -0.50 -4.26
N GLN A 38 21.02 0.12 -5.36
CA GLN A 38 19.75 0.84 -5.42
C GLN A 38 18.75 0.00 -6.22
N LEU A 39 17.60 -0.28 -5.60
CA LEU A 39 16.47 -0.90 -6.31
C LEU A 39 16.00 0.07 -7.40
N GLN A 40 16.05 -0.40 -8.65
CA GLN A 40 15.57 0.35 -9.79
C GLN A 40 14.07 0.15 -9.96
N PRO A 41 13.34 1.13 -10.51
CA PRO A 41 11.98 0.93 -10.98
C PRO A 41 11.90 -0.25 -11.95
N LEU A 42 10.74 -0.92 -12.00
CA LEU A 42 10.53 -1.97 -12.98
C LEU A 42 10.44 -1.37 -14.37
N ARG A 43 11.05 -2.04 -15.33
CA ARG A 43 10.85 -1.75 -16.76
C ARG A 43 9.48 -2.25 -17.21
N SER A 44 8.98 -1.72 -18.32
CA SER A 44 7.66 -2.09 -18.87
C SER A 44 7.51 -3.60 -19.14
N ASP A 45 8.57 -4.25 -19.65
CA ASP A 45 8.61 -5.71 -19.83
C ASP A 45 8.45 -6.45 -18.49
N GLN A 46 9.13 -5.98 -17.44
CA GLN A 46 9.05 -6.60 -16.11
C GLN A 46 7.69 -6.36 -15.44
N ILE A 47 7.05 -5.22 -15.69
CA ILE A 47 5.69 -4.92 -15.23
C ILE A 47 4.70 -5.92 -15.87
N GLN A 48 4.80 -6.10 -17.18
CA GLN A 48 3.98 -7.05 -17.93
C GLN A 48 4.19 -8.48 -17.43
N ASP A 49 5.43 -8.94 -17.34
CA ASP A 49 5.77 -10.26 -16.82
C ASP A 49 5.22 -10.48 -15.42
N PHE A 50 5.30 -9.47 -14.56
CA PHE A 50 4.74 -9.54 -13.21
C PHE A 50 3.22 -9.72 -13.25
N LEU A 51 2.47 -8.91 -14.00
CA LEU A 51 1.02 -9.03 -14.11
C LEU A 51 0.63 -10.41 -14.65
N LEU A 52 1.25 -10.85 -15.73
CA LEU A 52 0.97 -12.17 -16.33
C LEU A 52 1.27 -13.33 -15.36
N SER A 53 2.34 -13.22 -14.57
CA SER A 53 2.67 -14.25 -13.56
C SER A 53 1.60 -14.41 -12.47
N ARG A 54 0.73 -13.41 -12.28
CA ARG A 54 -0.38 -13.47 -11.33
C ARG A 54 -1.59 -14.23 -11.87
N GLY A 55 -1.70 -14.46 -13.17
CA GLY A 55 -2.87 -15.16 -13.77
C GLY A 55 -3.18 -16.50 -13.12
N ALA A 56 -2.15 -17.30 -12.77
CA ALA A 56 -2.32 -18.59 -12.10
C ALA A 56 -2.90 -18.51 -10.68
N ILE A 57 -2.75 -17.35 -10.02
CA ILE A 57 -3.20 -17.10 -8.65
C ILE A 57 -4.66 -16.64 -8.64
N VAL A 58 -5.06 -15.91 -9.67
CA VAL A 58 -6.35 -15.23 -9.72
C VAL A 58 -7.38 -15.90 -10.63
N ALA A 59 -6.95 -16.71 -11.61
CA ALA A 59 -7.81 -17.49 -12.52
C ALA A 59 -7.30 -18.93 -12.65
N PRO A 60 -7.49 -19.80 -11.64
CA PRO A 60 -7.08 -21.20 -11.73
C PRO A 60 -7.83 -21.87 -12.88
N SER A 61 -7.10 -22.36 -13.88
CA SER A 61 -7.66 -23.16 -14.97
C SER A 61 -8.48 -24.33 -14.41
N SER A 62 -9.64 -24.58 -15.01
CA SER A 62 -10.57 -25.65 -14.63
C SER A 62 -9.95 -27.06 -14.60
N ASP A 63 -8.78 -27.24 -15.23
CA ASP A 63 -8.05 -28.50 -15.28
C ASP A 63 -7.37 -28.89 -13.95
N ASN A 64 -7.23 -27.97 -12.99
CA ASN A 64 -6.62 -28.29 -11.68
C ASN A 64 -7.59 -28.92 -10.66
N LYS A 65 -8.84 -29.25 -11.06
CA LYS A 65 -9.84 -29.85 -10.15
C LYS A 65 -9.74 -31.37 -9.97
N LYS A 66 -8.68 -32.03 -10.45
CA LYS A 66 -8.47 -33.48 -10.22
C LYS A 66 -7.03 -33.86 -9.88
N SER A 67 -6.66 -33.70 -8.62
CA SER A 67 -6.07 -34.81 -7.84
C SER A 67 -6.08 -34.45 -6.37
N SER A 68 -7.09 -34.93 -5.65
CA SER A 68 -6.99 -35.09 -4.21
C SER A 68 -6.02 -36.22 -3.89
N THR A 69 -5.35 -36.06 -2.74
CA THR A 69 -4.70 -37.08 -1.89
C THR A 69 -3.17 -37.15 -1.91
N SER A 70 -2.61 -36.94 -0.70
CA SER A 70 -1.26 -37.20 -0.20
C SER A 70 -0.17 -36.14 -0.42
N GLU A 71 0.42 -35.75 0.74
CA GLU A 71 1.66 -35.01 0.98
C GLU A 71 1.64 -33.48 0.84
N ARG A 72 1.51 -32.82 2.01
CA ARG A 72 1.79 -31.39 2.20
C ARG A 72 3.29 -31.13 2.02
N SER A 73 3.69 -30.72 0.82
CA SER A 73 4.91 -29.95 0.58
C SER A 73 4.58 -28.45 0.54
N HIS A 74 5.24 -27.67 1.40
CA HIS A 74 5.13 -26.22 1.52
C HIS A 74 5.61 -25.47 0.27
N THR A 75 4.78 -25.31 -0.77
CA THR A 75 5.03 -24.29 -1.84
C THR A 75 3.85 -23.96 -2.75
N GLN A 76 2.66 -24.53 -2.59
CA GLN A 76 1.52 -24.20 -3.47
C GLN A 76 0.55 -23.26 -2.76
N SER A 77 0.56 -21.99 -3.17
CA SER A 77 -0.47 -21.03 -2.77
C SER A 77 -1.83 -21.48 -3.30
N PRO A 78 -2.89 -21.50 -2.46
CA PRO A 78 -4.22 -21.85 -2.92
C PRO A 78 -4.79 -20.78 -3.87
N PRO A 79 -5.77 -21.13 -4.72
CA PRO A 79 -6.43 -20.17 -5.60
C PRO A 79 -7.21 -19.14 -4.79
N ILE A 80 -6.95 -17.86 -5.06
CA ILE A 80 -7.40 -16.72 -4.24
C ILE A 80 -8.89 -16.36 -4.49
N LEU A 81 -9.49 -16.80 -5.61
CA LEU A 81 -10.81 -16.32 -6.08
C LEU A 81 -12.00 -17.25 -5.82
N GLY A 82 -11.91 -18.15 -4.83
CA GLY A 82 -12.84 -19.28 -4.68
C GLY A 82 -14.34 -18.97 -4.46
N ASP A 83 -14.75 -17.73 -4.15
CA ASP A 83 -16.16 -17.44 -3.82
C ASP A 83 -16.63 -15.99 -4.06
N LEU A 84 -15.83 -15.16 -4.75
CA LEU A 84 -16.32 -13.83 -5.15
C LEU A 84 -17.26 -14.05 -6.34
N GLY A 85 -18.57 -13.84 -6.14
CA GLY A 85 -19.65 -14.01 -7.13
C GLY A 85 -19.57 -13.13 -8.39
N GLY A 86 -18.38 -12.90 -8.94
CA GLY A 86 -18.13 -12.46 -10.31
C GLY A 86 -17.53 -13.61 -11.11
N GLU A 87 -17.86 -13.69 -12.41
CA GLU A 87 -17.24 -14.64 -13.32
C GLU A 87 -15.71 -14.41 -13.32
N CYS A 88 -14.98 -15.32 -12.67
CA CYS A 88 -13.54 -15.34 -12.69
C CYS A 88 -13.08 -15.42 -14.15
N LEU A 89 -12.29 -14.43 -14.59
CA LEU A 89 -11.85 -14.35 -15.99
C LEU A 89 -11.15 -15.64 -16.39
N SER A 90 -11.36 -16.11 -17.63
CA SER A 90 -10.48 -17.16 -18.17
C SER A 90 -9.04 -16.65 -18.21
N ALA A 91 -8.06 -17.54 -18.13
CA ALA A 91 -6.64 -17.17 -18.20
C ALA A 91 -6.34 -16.34 -19.47
N ASP A 92 -6.91 -16.72 -20.61
CA ASP A 92 -6.76 -15.99 -21.87
C ASP A 92 -7.36 -14.57 -21.80
N LYS A 93 -8.53 -14.43 -21.17
CA LYS A 93 -9.18 -13.12 -20.99
C LYS A 93 -8.39 -12.23 -20.03
N TYR A 94 -7.88 -12.79 -18.94
CA TYR A 94 -7.00 -12.08 -18.03
C TYR A 94 -5.74 -11.57 -18.73
N THR A 95 -5.06 -12.42 -19.49
CA THR A 95 -3.87 -12.03 -20.27
C THR A 95 -4.19 -10.91 -21.25
N HIS A 96 -5.29 -11.02 -21.98
CA HIS A 96 -5.73 -9.98 -22.92
C HIS A 96 -6.03 -8.66 -22.20
N ASP A 97 -6.77 -8.70 -21.09
CA ASP A 97 -7.15 -7.52 -20.33
C ASP A 97 -5.90 -6.87 -19.68
N CYS A 98 -4.90 -7.65 -19.24
CA CYS A 98 -3.60 -7.12 -18.79
C CYS A 98 -2.82 -6.39 -19.88
N CYS A 99 -2.69 -6.98 -21.07
CA CYS A 99 -2.00 -6.34 -22.19
C CYS A 99 -2.72 -5.05 -22.61
N THR A 100 -4.05 -5.11 -22.72
CA THR A 100 -4.87 -3.95 -23.09
C THR A 100 -4.72 -2.81 -22.07
N TYR A 101 -4.77 -3.13 -20.77
CA TYR A 101 -4.55 -2.15 -19.71
C TYR A 101 -3.18 -1.49 -19.80
N LEU A 102 -2.11 -2.25 -20.04
CA LEU A 102 -0.77 -1.68 -20.17
C LEU A 102 -0.61 -0.82 -21.42
N ASP A 103 -1.19 -1.22 -22.54
CA ASP A 103 -1.18 -0.42 -23.77
C ASP A 103 -1.91 0.92 -23.60
N GLU A 104 -2.99 0.93 -22.81
CA GLU A 104 -3.73 2.15 -22.47
C GLU A 104 -2.94 3.07 -21.52
N VAL A 105 -2.36 2.49 -20.47
CA VAL A 105 -1.78 3.24 -19.35
C VAL A 105 -0.32 3.63 -19.58
N LEU A 106 0.45 2.88 -20.37
CA LEU A 106 1.84 3.20 -20.73
C LEU A 106 1.94 3.80 -22.15
N ASN A 107 0.93 4.56 -22.56
CA ASN A 107 0.85 5.09 -23.92
C ASN A 107 1.77 6.30 -24.12
N ASP A 108 2.77 6.17 -25.01
CA ASP A 108 3.75 7.21 -25.35
C ASP A 108 3.15 8.55 -25.86
N ARG A 109 1.84 8.62 -26.12
CA ARG A 109 1.13 9.86 -26.45
C ARG A 109 0.88 10.76 -25.23
N GLN A 110 1.00 10.24 -24.02
CA GLN A 110 0.82 11.01 -22.79
C GLN A 110 2.04 11.93 -22.52
N PRO A 111 1.86 13.00 -21.73
CA PRO A 111 2.96 13.83 -21.27
C PRO A 111 4.03 12.98 -20.55
N PRO A 112 5.34 13.23 -20.77
CA PRO A 112 6.41 12.47 -20.12
C PRO A 112 6.35 12.44 -18.59
N GLU A 113 5.86 13.52 -17.96
CA GLU A 113 5.68 13.59 -16.51
C GLU A 113 4.60 12.62 -16.00
N GLU A 114 3.50 12.48 -16.74
CA GLU A 114 2.39 11.58 -16.42
C GLU A 114 2.83 10.12 -16.59
N LEU A 115 3.51 9.81 -17.69
CA LEU A 115 4.08 8.48 -17.94
C LEU A 115 5.07 8.07 -16.84
N ALA A 116 5.94 9.00 -16.41
CA ALA A 116 6.88 8.74 -15.33
C ALA A 116 6.18 8.46 -13.99
N ALA A 117 5.06 9.16 -13.70
CA ALA A 117 4.26 8.93 -12.49
C ALA A 117 3.54 7.57 -12.51
N ILE A 118 2.96 7.23 -13.66
CA ILE A 118 2.31 5.95 -13.91
C ILE A 118 3.33 4.81 -13.76
N GLN A 119 4.47 4.90 -14.46
CA GLN A 119 5.52 3.89 -14.40
C GLN A 119 6.07 3.74 -12.99
N ARG A 120 6.21 4.83 -12.22
CA ARG A 120 6.63 4.77 -10.82
C ARG A 120 5.63 4.00 -9.96
N THR A 121 4.33 4.20 -10.17
CA THR A 121 3.28 3.48 -9.46
C THR A 121 3.28 2.00 -9.84
N LEU A 122 3.31 1.70 -11.13
CA LEU A 122 3.38 0.32 -11.65
C LEU A 122 4.73 -0.35 -11.36
N SER A 123 5.76 0.38 -10.98
CA SER A 123 7.03 -0.22 -10.55
C SER A 123 6.97 -0.80 -9.14
N ASN A 124 5.94 -0.47 -8.36
CA ASN A 124 5.76 -1.00 -7.01
C ASN A 124 5.04 -2.35 -7.08
N PRO A 125 5.68 -3.47 -6.68
CA PRO A 125 5.04 -4.79 -6.71
C PRO A 125 3.77 -4.89 -5.87
N MET A 126 3.62 -4.06 -4.83
CA MET A 126 2.39 -3.99 -4.05
C MET A 126 1.24 -3.41 -4.87
N ASP A 127 1.45 -2.26 -5.51
CA ASP A 127 0.45 -1.62 -6.38
C ASP A 127 0.12 -2.54 -7.58
N LEU A 128 1.11 -3.21 -8.17
CA LEU A 128 0.88 -4.20 -9.23
C LEU A 128 0.05 -5.41 -8.79
N THR A 129 0.18 -5.84 -7.53
CA THR A 129 -0.64 -6.93 -7.00
C THR A 129 -2.11 -6.51 -6.94
N VAL A 130 -2.36 -5.26 -6.54
CA VAL A 130 -3.70 -4.67 -6.49
C VAL A 130 -4.27 -4.49 -7.90
N VAL A 131 -3.48 -4.00 -8.86
CA VAL A 131 -3.85 -3.92 -10.28
C VAL A 131 -4.21 -5.30 -10.83
N ALA A 132 -3.37 -6.31 -10.59
CA ALA A 132 -3.63 -7.69 -11.03
C ALA A 132 -4.95 -8.23 -10.46
N GLN A 133 -5.22 -7.98 -9.18
CA GLN A 133 -6.47 -8.37 -8.53
C GLN A 133 -7.68 -7.70 -9.19
N MET A 134 -7.61 -6.39 -9.47
CA MET A 134 -8.71 -5.65 -10.10
C MET A 134 -9.02 -6.17 -11.48
N ILE A 135 -8.00 -6.37 -12.32
CA ILE A 135 -8.16 -6.89 -13.68
C ILE A 135 -8.83 -8.26 -13.62
N ALA A 136 -8.38 -9.15 -12.75
CA ALA A 136 -8.95 -10.49 -12.62
C ALA A 136 -10.41 -10.51 -12.13
N LEU A 137 -10.85 -9.48 -11.40
CA LEU A 137 -12.24 -9.26 -11.01
C LEU A 137 -13.06 -8.53 -12.10
N GLY A 138 -12.50 -8.33 -13.29
CA GLY A 138 -13.11 -7.59 -14.38
C GLY A 138 -13.32 -6.10 -14.06
N LYS A 139 -12.55 -5.54 -13.13
CA LYS A 139 -12.58 -4.12 -12.75
C LYS A 139 -11.48 -3.36 -13.48
N GLN A 140 -11.75 -2.08 -13.75
CA GLN A 140 -10.77 -1.16 -14.33
C GLN A 140 -9.90 -0.54 -13.21
N PRO A 141 -8.58 -0.79 -13.18
CA PRO A 141 -7.69 -0.23 -12.16
C PRO A 141 -7.51 1.28 -12.33
N ASN A 142 -7.70 2.04 -11.25
CA ASN A 142 -7.41 3.47 -11.20
C ASN A 142 -6.17 3.71 -10.33
N LEU A 143 -5.04 4.03 -10.96
CA LEU A 143 -3.75 4.20 -10.28
C LEU A 143 -3.76 5.26 -9.17
N LEU A 144 -4.62 6.28 -9.27
CA LEU A 144 -4.73 7.34 -8.27
C LEU A 144 -5.63 6.97 -7.08
N ARG A 145 -6.42 5.90 -7.21
CA ARG A 145 -7.41 5.44 -6.22
C ARG A 145 -7.30 3.94 -5.93
N LEU A 146 -6.15 3.32 -6.16
CA LEU A 146 -5.98 1.86 -6.02
C LEU A 146 -6.33 1.37 -4.62
N GLN A 147 -5.81 2.04 -3.59
CA GLN A 147 -6.04 1.65 -2.19
C GLN A 147 -7.52 1.76 -1.81
N GLU A 148 -8.20 2.77 -2.33
CA GLU A 148 -9.64 2.93 -2.12
C GLU A 148 -10.44 1.85 -2.85
N GLN A 149 -10.11 1.56 -4.11
CA GLN A 149 -10.77 0.49 -4.85
C GLN A 149 -10.53 -0.87 -4.18
N GLN A 150 -9.32 -1.14 -3.67
CA GLN A 150 -9.02 -2.34 -2.89
C GLN A 150 -9.85 -2.40 -1.61
N TYR A 151 -9.92 -1.30 -0.86
CA TYR A 151 -10.74 -1.19 0.34
C TYR A 151 -12.22 -1.45 0.02
N ASN A 152 -12.76 -0.88 -1.05
CA ASN A 152 -14.18 -1.05 -1.41
C ASN A 152 -14.53 -2.51 -1.73
N LEU A 153 -13.63 -3.26 -2.37
CA LEU A 153 -13.80 -4.69 -2.59
C LEU A 153 -13.82 -5.45 -1.27
N MET A 154 -12.83 -5.18 -0.40
CA MET A 154 -12.74 -5.80 0.93
C MET A 154 -13.96 -5.46 1.80
N ALA A 155 -14.40 -4.21 1.82
CA ALA A 155 -15.54 -3.75 2.60
C ALA A 155 -16.87 -4.33 2.11
N ALA A 156 -17.03 -4.50 0.79
CA ALA A 156 -18.20 -5.16 0.23
C ALA A 156 -18.28 -6.64 0.66
N GLU A 157 -17.14 -7.33 0.66
CA GLU A 157 -17.07 -8.71 1.15
C GLU A 157 -17.25 -8.80 2.67
N TYR A 158 -16.66 -7.86 3.41
CA TYR A 158 -16.86 -7.73 4.85
C TYR A 158 -18.36 -7.62 5.21
N GLN A 159 -19.09 -6.77 4.48
CA GLN A 159 -20.54 -6.62 4.63
C GLN A 159 -21.28 -7.94 4.37
N GLN A 160 -20.87 -8.71 3.36
CA GLN A 160 -21.49 -10.01 3.05
C GLN A 160 -21.21 -11.05 4.12
N GLN A 161 -19.96 -11.14 4.58
CA GLN A 161 -19.53 -12.15 5.56
C GLN A 161 -20.03 -11.87 6.97
N TRP A 162 -20.01 -10.62 7.40
CA TRP A 162 -20.31 -10.21 8.78
C TRP A 162 -21.65 -9.49 8.94
N SER A 163 -22.36 -9.22 7.84
CA SER A 163 -23.65 -8.51 7.82
C SER A 163 -23.63 -7.12 8.49
N GLN A 164 -22.46 -6.48 8.52
CA GLN A 164 -22.25 -5.16 9.12
C GLN A 164 -21.23 -4.37 8.32
N ASP A 165 -21.43 -3.04 8.26
CA ASP A 165 -20.56 -2.18 7.46
C ASP A 165 -19.19 -2.11 8.14
N PHE A 166 -18.13 -2.09 7.35
CA PHE A 166 -16.79 -1.84 7.88
C PHE A 166 -16.78 -0.48 8.61
N PRO A 167 -16.39 -0.40 9.89
CA PRO A 167 -16.49 0.81 10.71
C PRO A 167 -15.39 1.82 10.35
N LEU A 168 -15.40 2.30 9.10
CA LEU A 168 -14.30 3.04 8.47
C LEU A 168 -13.87 4.25 9.30
N LYS A 169 -14.82 5.07 9.76
CA LYS A 169 -14.51 6.27 10.55
C LYS A 169 -13.83 5.93 11.87
N LYS A 170 -14.34 4.92 12.58
CA LYS A 170 -13.82 4.49 13.88
C LYS A 170 -12.44 3.86 13.74
N PHE A 171 -12.28 2.97 12.76
CA PHE A 171 -11.00 2.34 12.45
C PHE A 171 -9.95 3.36 12.00
N SER A 172 -10.32 4.30 11.13
CA SER A 172 -9.43 5.36 10.66
C SER A 172 -8.95 6.27 11.79
N GLU A 173 -9.81 6.57 12.77
CA GLU A 173 -9.41 7.33 13.96
C GLU A 173 -8.41 6.53 14.82
N ALA A 174 -8.65 5.24 15.05
CA ALA A 174 -7.72 4.39 15.79
C ALA A 174 -6.34 4.33 15.11
N VAL A 175 -6.31 4.21 13.78
CA VAL A 175 -5.07 4.22 13.00
C VAL A 175 -4.36 5.59 13.05
N TYR A 176 -5.11 6.69 13.03
CA TYR A 176 -4.57 8.04 13.21
C TYR A 176 -3.89 8.20 14.58
N GLN A 177 -4.54 7.76 15.66
CA GLN A 177 -3.96 7.79 17.01
C GLN A 177 -2.71 6.90 17.13
N LEU A 178 -2.74 5.71 16.53
CA LEU A 178 -1.59 4.80 16.45
C LEU A 178 -0.39 5.50 15.78
N ARG A 179 -0.61 6.23 14.68
CA ARG A 179 0.44 6.99 14.00
C ARG A 179 0.97 8.14 14.86
N LEU A 180 0.09 8.85 15.58
CA LEU A 180 0.51 9.93 16.49
C LEU A 180 1.39 9.44 17.64
N ASN A 181 1.11 8.25 18.16
CA ASN A 181 1.82 7.65 19.28
C ASN A 181 3.06 6.83 18.86
N ASP A 182 3.37 6.80 17.55
CA ASP A 182 4.42 5.96 16.95
C ASP A 182 4.27 4.45 17.27
N GLU A 183 3.04 4.02 17.51
CA GLU A 183 2.68 2.62 17.68
C GLU A 183 2.63 1.92 16.30
N LYS A 184 2.73 0.59 16.29
CA LYS A 184 2.80 -0.20 15.04
C LYS A 184 1.79 -1.32 14.96
N ALA A 185 1.47 -1.95 16.10
CA ALA A 185 0.53 -3.05 16.16
C ALA A 185 -0.90 -2.51 16.15
N LEU A 186 -1.75 -3.10 15.31
CA LEU A 186 -3.15 -2.72 15.21
C LEU A 186 -3.95 -3.22 16.43
N PRO A 187 -4.92 -2.45 16.93
CA PRO A 187 -5.69 -2.80 18.13
C PRO A 187 -6.67 -3.95 17.85
N ALA A 188 -6.17 -5.18 17.97
CA ALA A 188 -6.92 -6.40 17.65
C ALA A 188 -8.10 -6.66 18.58
N ASP A 189 -8.03 -6.22 19.85
CA ASP A 189 -9.11 -6.38 20.81
C ASP A 189 -10.40 -5.68 20.38
N GLU A 190 -10.27 -4.58 19.62
CA GLU A 190 -11.41 -3.78 19.16
C GLU A 190 -11.82 -4.07 17.72
N PHE A 191 -10.86 -4.45 16.85
CA PHE A 191 -11.08 -4.57 15.41
C PHE A 191 -10.73 -5.96 14.83
N TYR A 192 -10.89 -7.02 15.62
CA TYR A 192 -10.51 -8.37 15.21
C TYR A 192 -11.16 -8.79 13.87
N GLN A 193 -12.45 -8.52 13.69
CA GLN A 193 -13.20 -8.93 12.49
C GLN A 193 -12.69 -8.20 11.24
N GLU A 194 -12.41 -6.90 11.38
CA GLU A 194 -11.82 -6.06 10.35
C GLU A 194 -10.42 -6.59 9.97
N LEU A 195 -9.59 -6.89 10.96
CA LEU A 195 -8.22 -7.35 10.74
C LEU A 195 -8.18 -8.72 10.06
N VAL A 196 -9.05 -9.65 10.44
CA VAL A 196 -9.19 -10.95 9.76
C VAL A 196 -9.56 -10.76 8.29
N SER A 197 -10.48 -9.86 7.99
CA SER A 197 -10.94 -9.60 6.62
C SER A 197 -9.87 -8.86 5.79
N MET A 198 -9.08 -8.00 6.42
CA MET A 198 -7.95 -7.31 5.79
C MET A 198 -6.73 -8.22 5.58
N GLU A 199 -6.56 -9.25 6.40
CA GLU A 199 -5.47 -10.23 6.30
C GLU A 199 -5.69 -11.22 5.15
N ASP A 200 -6.96 -11.43 4.75
CA ASP A 200 -7.36 -12.37 3.72
C ASP A 200 -6.42 -12.34 2.50
N GLU A 201 -6.05 -13.52 2.00
CA GLU A 201 -5.13 -13.69 0.89
C GLU A 201 -5.52 -12.89 -0.37
N LYS A 202 -6.81 -12.58 -0.54
CA LYS A 202 -7.33 -11.69 -1.60
C LYS A 202 -6.78 -10.29 -1.48
N TYR A 203 -6.85 -9.68 -0.30
CA TYR A 203 -6.56 -8.26 -0.11
C TYR A 203 -5.17 -8.03 0.45
N LYS A 204 -4.67 -8.87 1.38
CA LYS A 204 -3.33 -8.77 1.96
C LYS A 204 -2.99 -7.35 2.42
N MET A 205 -3.96 -6.68 3.04
CA MET A 205 -3.81 -5.30 3.51
C MET A 205 -3.02 -5.23 4.82
N VAL A 206 -3.19 -6.25 5.67
CA VAL A 206 -2.42 -6.45 6.89
C VAL A 206 -1.69 -7.79 6.87
N VAL A 207 -0.70 -7.92 7.75
CA VAL A 207 0.00 -9.17 8.02
C VAL A 207 -0.01 -9.41 9.52
N SER A 208 -0.27 -10.64 9.93
CA SER A 208 -0.08 -11.05 11.32
C SER A 208 1.36 -11.46 11.61
N ARG A 209 1.79 -11.26 12.85
CA ARG A 209 3.02 -11.81 13.41
C ARG A 209 2.70 -12.52 14.71
N GLN A 210 3.20 -13.75 14.81
CA GLN A 210 3.12 -14.52 16.03
C GLN A 210 4.52 -14.63 16.64
N TRP A 211 4.63 -14.23 17.90
CA TRP A 211 5.88 -14.31 18.65
C TRP A 211 5.58 -14.69 20.10
N LYS A 212 6.58 -15.21 20.81
CA LYS A 212 6.45 -15.47 22.25
C LYS A 212 7.14 -14.37 23.01
N ASP A 213 6.45 -13.81 24.00
CA ASP A 213 7.05 -12.80 24.85
C ASP A 213 8.05 -13.39 25.85
N ALA A 214 8.66 -12.53 26.67
CA ALA A 214 9.64 -12.95 27.67
C ALA A 214 9.05 -13.91 28.73
N LYS A 215 7.73 -14.00 28.86
CA LYS A 215 7.01 -14.92 29.74
C LYS A 215 6.61 -16.22 29.04
N GLY A 216 6.87 -16.33 27.73
CA GLY A 216 6.52 -17.48 26.91
C GLY A 216 5.07 -17.47 26.42
N GLU A 217 4.33 -16.38 26.62
CA GLU A 217 2.95 -16.23 26.15
C GLU A 217 2.94 -15.93 24.66
N ALA A 218 2.03 -16.57 23.92
CA ALA A 218 1.89 -16.37 22.49
C ALA A 218 1.20 -15.03 22.23
N GLN A 219 1.93 -14.11 21.61
CA GLN A 219 1.42 -12.83 21.14
C GLN A 219 1.05 -12.96 19.67
N HIS A 220 -0.07 -12.33 19.30
CA HIS A 220 -0.57 -12.28 17.94
C HIS A 220 -0.91 -10.84 17.60
N GLU A 221 -0.12 -10.23 16.72
CA GLU A 221 -0.24 -8.81 16.40
C GLU A 221 -0.38 -8.62 14.89
N TRP A 222 -1.23 -7.69 14.48
CA TRP A 222 -1.39 -7.32 13.07
C TRP A 222 -0.68 -6.01 12.78
N TYR A 223 -0.13 -5.93 11.58
CA TYR A 223 0.59 -4.77 11.07
C TYR A 223 0.11 -4.48 9.65
N PHE A 224 0.02 -3.20 9.28
CA PHE A 224 -0.17 -2.85 7.88
C PHE A 224 1.00 -3.39 7.05
N ARG A 225 0.67 -3.98 5.90
CA ARG A 225 1.69 -4.50 4.98
C ARG A 225 2.52 -3.38 4.36
N HIS A 226 1.96 -2.18 4.28
CA HIS A 226 2.62 -1.00 3.68
C HIS A 226 2.04 0.31 4.23
N ASP A 227 2.87 1.36 4.32
CA ASP A 227 2.45 2.69 4.79
C ASP A 227 1.30 3.28 3.96
N LYS A 228 1.35 3.20 2.62
CA LYS A 228 0.23 3.57 1.72
C LYS A 228 -1.15 3.06 2.15
N ILE A 229 -1.24 1.85 2.73
CA ILE A 229 -2.52 1.30 3.19
C ILE A 229 -2.96 2.02 4.47
N MET A 230 -2.02 2.21 5.40
CA MET A 230 -2.26 3.00 6.62
C MET A 230 -2.68 4.43 6.26
N GLU A 231 -1.99 5.07 5.32
CA GLU A 231 -2.26 6.43 4.84
C GLU A 231 -3.67 6.56 4.25
N PHE A 232 -4.16 5.54 3.53
CA PHE A 232 -5.54 5.50 3.03
C PHE A 232 -6.58 5.56 4.16
N PHE A 233 -6.33 4.91 5.30
CA PHE A 233 -7.24 5.02 6.45
C PHE A 233 -7.07 6.37 7.15
N ILE A 234 -5.84 6.82 7.39
CA ILE A 234 -5.58 8.09 8.07
C ILE A 234 -6.22 9.27 7.30
N VAL A 235 -6.12 9.29 5.97
CA VAL A 235 -6.67 10.40 5.16
C VAL A 235 -8.18 10.56 5.34
N GLN A 236 -8.93 9.48 5.64
CA GLN A 236 -10.37 9.58 5.93
C GLN A 236 -10.67 10.52 7.10
N THR A 237 -9.71 10.70 8.01
CA THR A 237 -9.87 11.59 9.16
C THR A 237 -9.56 13.07 8.86
N PHE A 238 -8.98 13.34 7.70
CA PHE A 238 -8.68 14.67 7.17
C PHE A 238 -9.75 15.15 6.18
N LEU A 239 -10.67 14.27 5.76
CA LEU A 239 -11.74 14.59 4.82
C LEU A 239 -13.00 15.10 5.55
N GLY A 240 -13.68 16.06 4.91
CA GLY A 240 -14.96 16.63 5.36
C GLY A 240 -14.84 17.97 6.09
N ASP A 241 -15.98 18.59 6.38
CA ASP A 241 -16.07 19.99 6.84
C ASP A 241 -16.01 20.15 8.37
N SER A 242 -15.65 19.09 9.11
CA SER A 242 -15.56 19.20 10.56
C SER A 242 -14.40 20.09 10.97
N THR A 243 -14.58 20.86 12.05
CA THR A 243 -13.50 21.68 12.62
C THR A 243 -12.28 20.82 12.96
N THR A 244 -12.48 19.59 13.42
CA THR A 244 -11.40 18.63 13.68
C THR A 244 -10.59 18.30 12.43
N ALA A 245 -11.24 18.02 11.30
CA ALA A 245 -10.56 17.72 10.04
C ALA A 245 -9.76 18.94 9.52
N GLN A 246 -10.36 20.14 9.61
CA GLN A 246 -9.69 21.38 9.23
C GLN A 246 -8.46 21.69 10.10
N ASN A 247 -8.54 21.43 11.41
CA ASN A 247 -7.40 21.59 12.31
C ASN A 247 -6.29 20.59 11.99
N ARG A 248 -6.62 19.32 11.74
CA ARG A 248 -5.63 18.30 11.36
C ARG A 248 -4.85 18.67 10.11
N LEU A 249 -5.49 19.30 9.11
CA LEU A 249 -4.82 19.77 7.91
C LEU A 249 -3.72 20.79 8.22
N LEU A 250 -3.90 21.62 9.25
CA LEU A 250 -2.93 22.65 9.67
C LEU A 250 -1.88 22.08 10.63
N ASP A 251 -2.30 21.28 11.61
CA ASP A 251 -1.46 20.79 12.70
C ASP A 251 -0.32 19.88 12.21
N HIS A 252 -0.54 19.16 11.11
CA HIS A 252 0.38 18.12 10.63
C HIS A 252 1.21 18.50 9.39
N MET A 253 1.19 19.77 8.96
CA MET A 253 1.91 20.20 7.74
C MET A 253 3.43 19.98 7.85
N SER A 254 3.95 20.07 9.07
CA SER A 254 5.37 19.91 9.38
C SER A 254 5.74 18.48 9.80
N ASP A 255 4.75 17.60 10.02
CA ASP A 255 4.98 16.28 10.58
C ASP A 255 5.31 15.27 9.47
N PRO A 256 6.55 14.72 9.44
CA PRO A 256 6.97 13.77 8.42
C PRO A 256 6.09 12.51 8.34
N ARG A 257 5.39 12.15 9.42
CA ARG A 257 4.55 10.95 9.53
C ARG A 257 3.27 11.04 8.69
N PHE A 258 2.84 12.26 8.34
CA PHE A 258 1.61 12.52 7.59
C PHE A 258 1.86 12.94 6.14
N ARG A 259 3.11 12.98 5.67
CA ARG A 259 3.43 13.42 4.30
C ARG A 259 2.63 12.68 3.21
N GLY A 260 2.54 11.34 3.32
CA GLY A 260 1.76 10.54 2.38
C GLY A 260 0.26 10.86 2.39
N VAL A 261 -0.29 11.29 3.53
CA VAL A 261 -1.69 11.75 3.65
C VAL A 261 -1.92 13.01 2.82
N TYR A 262 -1.00 13.98 2.85
CA TYR A 262 -1.09 15.17 2.00
C TYR A 262 -1.05 14.81 0.52
N PHE A 263 -0.25 13.83 0.10
CA PHE A 263 -0.23 13.37 -1.28
C PHE A 263 -1.56 12.73 -1.70
N LEU A 264 -2.21 11.98 -0.82
CA LEU A 264 -3.57 11.47 -1.06
C LEU A 264 -4.62 12.59 -1.11
N LEU A 265 -4.49 13.62 -0.27
CA LEU A 265 -5.41 14.77 -0.30
C LEU A 265 -5.38 15.52 -1.63
N ALA A 266 -4.23 15.55 -2.32
CA ALA A 266 -4.12 16.15 -3.66
C ALA A 266 -5.08 15.49 -4.68
N THR A 267 -5.38 14.19 -4.51
CA THR A 267 -6.27 13.44 -5.41
C THR A 267 -7.71 13.35 -4.88
N LEU A 268 -7.88 13.26 -3.55
CA LEU A 268 -9.18 13.01 -2.92
C LEU A 268 -10.00 14.27 -2.63
N LEU A 269 -9.37 15.42 -2.38
CA LEU A 269 -10.10 16.66 -2.10
C LEU A 269 -10.84 17.17 -3.35
N PRO A 270 -11.99 17.85 -3.18
CA PRO A 270 -12.57 18.67 -4.23
C PRO A 270 -11.55 19.66 -4.79
N LEU A 271 -11.61 19.95 -6.10
CA LEU A 271 -10.62 20.78 -6.77
C LEU A 271 -10.44 22.19 -6.12
N PRO A 272 -11.49 22.88 -5.65
CA PRO A 272 -11.34 24.14 -4.92
C PRO A 272 -10.52 23.94 -3.63
N ASP A 273 -10.90 22.97 -2.79
CA ASP A 273 -10.25 22.71 -1.50
C ASP A 273 -8.79 22.25 -1.68
N ALA A 274 -8.51 21.48 -2.73
CA ALA A 274 -7.17 21.06 -3.08
C ALA A 274 -6.28 22.26 -3.50
N LYS A 275 -6.85 23.24 -4.22
CA LYS A 275 -6.14 24.48 -4.58
C LYS A 275 -5.89 25.35 -3.35
N ASP A 276 -6.86 25.45 -2.45
CA ASP A 276 -6.70 26.19 -1.19
C ASP A 276 -5.61 25.54 -0.31
N LEU A 277 -5.60 24.20 -0.21
CA LEU A 277 -4.56 23.47 0.49
C LEU A 277 -3.18 23.66 -0.16
N ARG A 278 -3.12 23.68 -1.50
CA ARG A 278 -1.88 23.98 -2.24
C ARG A 278 -1.31 25.33 -1.82
N GLU A 279 -2.11 26.40 -1.81
CA GLU A 279 -1.63 27.74 -1.43
C GLU A 279 -1.09 27.76 0.00
N ARG A 280 -1.77 27.08 0.93
CA ARG A 280 -1.30 26.97 2.32
C ARG A 280 0.04 26.23 2.41
N LEU A 281 0.21 25.13 1.68
CA LEU A 281 1.46 24.36 1.64
C LEU A 281 2.61 25.16 1.00
N ILE A 282 2.34 25.96 -0.02
CA ILE A 282 3.35 26.85 -0.64
C ILE A 282 3.77 27.93 0.34
N GLN A 283 2.82 28.58 1.01
CA GLN A 283 3.12 29.60 2.02
C GLN A 283 3.94 29.00 3.17
N TYR A 284 3.54 27.84 3.68
CA TYR A 284 4.28 27.11 4.70
C TYR A 284 5.72 26.79 4.26
N ALA A 285 5.90 26.30 3.03
CA ALA A 285 7.22 26.00 2.48
C ALA A 285 8.08 27.26 2.31
N ALA A 286 7.49 28.39 1.93
CA ALA A 286 8.20 29.67 1.86
C ALA A 286 8.68 30.14 3.25
N ASP A 287 7.84 29.96 4.28
CA ASP A 287 8.13 30.41 5.65
C ASP A 287 9.14 29.50 6.36
N THR A 288 9.10 28.18 6.10
CA THR A 288 9.92 27.17 6.80
C THR A 288 11.10 26.64 5.99
N LYS A 289 11.12 26.89 4.67
CA LYS A 289 12.05 26.28 3.69
C LYS A 289 11.92 24.76 3.56
N ASP A 290 10.87 24.14 4.10
CA ASP A 290 10.57 22.73 3.86
C ASP A 290 9.66 22.60 2.62
N HIS A 291 10.27 22.21 1.50
CA HIS A 291 9.58 21.99 0.22
C HIS A 291 9.14 20.53 0.00
N THR A 292 9.36 19.64 0.97
CA THR A 292 9.20 18.18 0.77
C THR A 292 7.77 17.78 0.42
N VAL A 293 6.78 18.44 1.03
CA VAL A 293 5.35 18.16 0.77
C VAL A 293 4.82 18.99 -0.39
N SER A 294 5.16 20.29 -0.44
CA SER A 294 4.56 21.24 -1.38
C SER A 294 4.87 20.90 -2.83
N ASP A 295 6.12 20.58 -3.17
CA ASP A 295 6.52 20.30 -4.55
C ASP A 295 5.78 19.08 -5.13
N THR A 296 5.75 17.99 -4.36
CA THR A 296 5.06 16.75 -4.76
C THR A 296 3.55 16.95 -4.82
N PHE A 297 2.97 17.69 -3.87
CA PHE A 297 1.54 18.01 -3.87
C PHE A 297 1.16 18.83 -5.12
N VAL A 298 1.97 19.82 -5.50
CA VAL A 298 1.74 20.62 -6.71
C VAL A 298 1.82 19.77 -7.97
N GLN A 299 2.78 18.85 -8.06
CA GLN A 299 2.89 17.93 -9.19
C GLN A 299 1.64 17.04 -9.32
N LEU A 300 1.17 16.45 -8.22
CA LEU A 300 -0.03 15.61 -8.19
C LEU A 300 -1.32 16.39 -8.51
N LEU A 301 -1.42 17.65 -8.11
CA LEU A 301 -2.58 18.47 -8.41
C LEU A 301 -2.61 18.92 -9.88
N ARG A 302 -1.46 19.05 -10.54
CA ARG A 302 -1.37 19.41 -11.98
C ARG A 302 -1.85 18.31 -12.91
N THR A 303 -1.84 17.05 -12.46
CA THR A 303 -2.33 15.91 -13.23
C THR A 303 -3.85 15.73 -13.14
N ARG A 304 -4.57 16.61 -12.43
CA ARG A 304 -6.03 16.64 -12.33
C ARG A 304 -6.64 17.72 -13.21
#